data_AF-A0AAV4Y051-F1
#
_entry.id   AF-A0AAV4Y051-F1
#
_cell.length_a   1.000
_cell.length_b   1.000
_cell.length_c   1.000
_cell.angle_alpha   90.00
_cell.angle_beta   90.00
_cell.angle_gamma   90.00
#
_symmetry.space_group_name_H-M   'P 1'
#
loop_
_entity.id
_entity.type
_entity.pdbx_description
1 polymer ?
#
loop_
_entity_poly.entity_id
_entity_poly.type
_entity_poly.pdbx_seq_one_letter_code
_entity_poly.pdbx_strand_id
1 'polypeptide(L)'
;MPRKEEAMPCKELLSKEPHKRQEEIRNASSEDRQAGLETIGERSAKETEHQVQLSLERNPSCRTIRRETSEQRERRLQYQREWYQRVKSTETPERRKRRLECARVREKRVRAAETPEEREKRQQQDRLNKRQVIQRETPEERERRLERKRVVSKLARETETTEQRERRLERMRAWYNRVKETETSEERERRLESARLREKRARAAETSEQYERRLERYRVVNKRARETETPKRRECRLERMRLRNKRARETETPKQRESRLESMRLRNKRVRETEQGMARLEKRRKLGAQKKVKYLIIN
;
A
#
# COMPACT_ATOMS: atom_id res chain seq x y z
N MET A 1 -54.00 55.22 -69.96
CA MET A 1 -53.75 56.59 -70.44
C MET A 1 -53.70 57.53 -69.22
N PRO A 2 -52.90 58.60 -69.27
CA PRO A 2 -51.82 58.91 -68.33
C PRO A 2 -52.22 60.04 -67.34
N ARG A 3 -51.40 60.50 -66.38
CA ARG A 3 -50.28 61.43 -66.60
C ARG A 3 -49.29 61.44 -65.43
N LYS A 4 -48.03 61.56 -65.83
CA LYS A 4 -46.85 61.89 -65.05
C LYS A 4 -46.90 63.37 -64.64
N GLU A 5 -46.24 63.70 -63.54
CA GLU A 5 -45.44 64.93 -63.41
C GLU A 5 -44.31 64.70 -62.41
N GLU A 6 -43.14 65.24 -62.74
CA GLU A 6 -41.82 65.01 -62.16
C GLU A 6 -41.49 66.07 -61.11
N ALA A 7 -40.74 65.70 -60.06
CA ALA A 7 -39.80 66.60 -59.36
C ALA A 7 -38.78 65.80 -58.51
N MET A 8 -37.49 66.08 -58.72
CA MET A 8 -36.30 65.60 -57.98
C MET A 8 -35.95 66.59 -56.81
N PRO A 9 -34.83 66.44 -56.06
CA PRO A 9 -34.54 65.53 -54.95
C PRO A 9 -34.06 66.33 -53.69
N CYS A 10 -33.38 65.66 -52.75
CA CYS A 10 -32.62 66.18 -51.58
C CYS A 10 -33.34 66.16 -50.21
N LYS A 11 -32.96 65.23 -49.32
CA LYS A 11 -31.89 65.46 -48.34
C LYS A 11 -31.60 64.23 -47.49
N GLU A 12 -30.32 63.96 -47.46
CA GLU A 12 -29.53 63.03 -46.68
C GLU A 12 -29.48 63.44 -45.18
N LEU A 13 -29.19 62.44 -44.33
CA LEU A 13 -28.51 62.52 -43.03
C LEU A 13 -29.31 62.97 -41.79
N LEU A 14 -29.75 61.97 -41.01
CA LEU A 14 -29.95 62.08 -39.55
C LEU A 14 -29.08 61.03 -38.83
N SER A 15 -27.86 61.48 -38.50
CA SER A 15 -27.06 61.22 -37.29
C SER A 15 -27.39 59.99 -36.42
N LYS A 16 -26.61 58.93 -36.60
CA LYS A 16 -26.13 58.11 -35.48
C LYS A 16 -24.75 58.65 -35.08
N GLU A 17 -24.41 58.53 -33.80
CA GLU A 17 -23.09 58.76 -33.16
C GLU A 17 -22.87 60.08 -32.37
N PRO A 18 -23.58 60.24 -31.22
CA PRO A 18 -23.03 61.01 -30.10
C PRO A 18 -22.64 60.14 -28.86
N HIS A 19 -23.09 58.89 -28.77
CA HIS A 19 -22.87 58.06 -27.56
C HIS A 19 -21.52 57.34 -27.52
N LYS A 20 -20.96 56.88 -28.65
CA LYS A 20 -19.66 56.19 -28.67
C LYS A 20 -18.49 57.09 -28.27
N ARG A 21 -18.49 58.36 -28.70
CA ARG A 21 -17.46 59.33 -28.30
C ARG A 21 -17.48 59.65 -26.80
N GLN A 22 -18.65 59.66 -26.16
CA GLN A 22 -18.73 59.97 -24.72
C GLN A 22 -18.25 58.80 -23.85
N GLU A 23 -18.46 57.55 -24.28
CA GLU A 23 -17.89 56.38 -23.60
C GLU A 23 -16.38 56.25 -23.83
N GLU A 24 -15.88 56.52 -25.04
CA GLU A 24 -14.44 56.54 -25.33
C GLU A 24 -13.71 57.61 -24.51
N ILE A 25 -14.28 58.81 -24.35
CA ILE A 25 -13.70 59.86 -23.49
C ILE A 25 -13.73 59.47 -22.01
N ARG A 26 -14.79 58.80 -21.54
CA ARG A 26 -14.87 58.30 -20.15
C ARG A 26 -13.88 57.18 -19.88
N ASN A 27 -13.69 56.27 -20.84
CA ASN A 27 -12.73 55.17 -20.72
C ASN A 27 -11.28 55.68 -20.80
N ALA A 28 -10.97 56.61 -21.72
CA ALA A 28 -9.66 57.27 -21.78
C ALA A 28 -9.35 58.03 -20.47
N SER A 29 -10.31 58.79 -19.92
CA SER A 29 -10.14 59.46 -18.61
C SER A 29 -10.03 58.47 -17.43
N SER A 30 -10.54 57.25 -17.54
CA SER A 30 -10.41 56.22 -16.52
C SER A 30 -9.03 55.55 -16.58
N GLU A 31 -8.56 55.23 -17.78
CA GLU A 31 -7.23 54.67 -18.02
C GLU A 31 -6.12 55.67 -17.67
N ASP A 32 -6.29 56.96 -18.00
CA ASP A 32 -5.35 58.02 -17.60
C ASP A 32 -5.31 58.21 -16.07
N ARG A 33 -6.45 58.02 -15.38
CA ARG A 33 -6.51 58.04 -13.90
C ARG A 33 -5.87 56.80 -13.29
N GLN A 34 -6.04 55.62 -13.90
CA GLN A 34 -5.39 54.39 -13.45
C GLN A 34 -3.87 54.43 -13.69
N ALA A 35 -3.41 54.87 -14.86
CA ALA A 35 -2.00 55.11 -15.15
C ALA A 35 -1.41 56.21 -14.24
N GLY A 36 -2.18 57.25 -13.93
CA GLY A 36 -1.83 58.25 -12.93
C GLY A 36 -1.65 57.66 -11.53
N LEU A 37 -2.55 56.76 -11.09
CA LEU A 37 -2.46 56.10 -9.79
C LEU A 37 -1.36 55.04 -9.73
N GLU A 38 -1.09 54.31 -10.81
CA GLU A 38 0.03 53.37 -10.93
C GLU A 38 1.38 54.12 -10.91
N THR A 39 1.49 55.24 -11.63
CA THR A 39 2.70 56.07 -11.58
C THR A 39 2.89 56.76 -10.22
N ILE A 40 1.82 57.15 -9.53
CA ILE A 40 1.89 57.68 -8.16
C ILE A 40 2.24 56.55 -7.17
N GLY A 41 1.69 55.34 -7.34
CA GLY A 41 1.99 54.17 -6.53
C GLY A 41 3.44 53.69 -6.70
N GLU A 42 3.94 53.69 -7.94
CA GLU A 42 5.34 53.42 -8.25
C GLU A 42 6.28 54.50 -7.73
N ARG A 43 5.91 55.79 -7.84
CA ARG A 43 6.69 56.90 -7.28
C ARG A 43 6.72 56.83 -5.76
N SER A 44 5.59 56.55 -5.11
CA SER A 44 5.48 56.29 -3.68
C SER A 44 6.34 55.09 -3.25
N ALA A 45 6.30 53.98 -3.99
CA ALA A 45 7.15 52.81 -3.72
C ALA A 45 8.64 53.16 -3.87
N LYS A 46 9.03 53.83 -4.96
CA LYS A 46 10.39 54.30 -5.22
C LYS A 46 10.85 55.33 -4.17
N GLU A 47 9.97 56.19 -3.68
CA GLU A 47 10.23 57.16 -2.60
C GLU A 47 10.39 56.46 -1.25
N THR A 48 9.61 55.42 -0.95
CA THR A 48 9.81 54.61 0.25
C THR A 48 11.10 53.80 0.18
N GLU A 49 11.45 53.24 -0.98
CA GLU A 49 12.73 52.57 -1.21
C GLU A 49 13.90 53.54 -1.08
N HIS A 50 13.78 54.75 -1.65
CA HIS A 50 14.78 55.81 -1.55
C HIS A 50 14.91 56.33 -0.11
N GLN A 51 13.81 56.48 0.64
CA GLN A 51 13.84 56.83 2.07
C GLN A 51 14.47 55.72 2.91
N VAL A 52 14.18 54.45 2.61
CA VAL A 52 14.81 53.29 3.26
C VAL A 52 16.30 53.24 2.93
N GLN A 53 16.70 53.47 1.67
CA GLN A 53 18.10 53.56 1.26
C GLN A 53 18.82 54.73 1.94
N LEU A 54 18.22 55.93 1.97
CA LEU A 54 18.75 57.10 2.68
C LEU A 54 18.88 56.85 4.19
N SER A 55 17.94 56.13 4.80
CA SER A 55 17.99 55.79 6.23
C SER A 55 19.10 54.76 6.54
N LEU A 56 19.31 53.79 5.64
CA LEU A 56 20.42 52.84 5.70
C LEU A 56 21.77 53.52 5.42
N GLU A 57 21.79 54.55 4.59
CA GLU A 57 22.97 55.37 4.39
C GLU A 57 23.24 56.28 5.57
N ARG A 58 22.23 56.84 6.23
CA ARG A 58 22.41 57.70 7.41
C ARG A 58 22.92 56.95 8.64
N ASN A 59 22.78 55.63 8.68
CA ASN A 59 23.29 54.82 9.78
C ASN A 59 24.80 54.52 9.57
N PRO A 60 25.72 55.11 10.35
CA PRO A 60 27.17 54.98 10.13
C PRO A 60 27.66 53.53 10.23
N SER A 61 26.97 52.68 11.00
CA SER A 61 27.23 51.24 11.06
C SER A 61 26.90 50.50 9.76
N CYS A 62 25.94 50.97 8.97
CA CYS A 62 25.56 50.32 7.70
C CYS A 62 26.48 50.74 6.54
N ARG A 63 27.01 51.97 6.57
CA ARG A 63 28.00 52.45 5.59
C ARG A 63 29.33 51.71 5.68
N THR A 64 29.81 51.45 6.89
CA THR A 64 31.04 50.68 7.10
C THR A 64 30.87 49.25 6.62
N ILE A 65 29.76 48.57 6.99
CA ILE A 65 29.45 47.20 6.57
C ILE A 65 29.37 47.02 5.05
N ARG A 66 28.85 48.01 4.31
CA ARG A 66 28.74 47.95 2.84
C ARG A 66 30.08 48.15 2.12
N ARG A 67 31.07 48.80 2.75
CA ARG A 67 32.39 49.08 2.20
C ARG A 67 33.47 48.13 2.74
N GLU A 68 33.09 47.12 3.52
CA GLU A 68 34.01 46.11 4.04
C GLU A 68 34.63 45.30 2.91
N THR A 69 35.94 45.07 3.01
CA THR A 69 36.58 44.02 2.22
C THR A 69 36.09 42.63 2.67
N SER A 70 36.29 41.60 1.85
CA SER A 70 35.98 40.21 2.21
C SER A 70 36.61 39.82 3.55
N GLU A 71 37.87 40.16 3.77
CA GLU A 71 38.59 39.88 5.02
C GLU A 71 38.04 40.63 6.22
N GLN A 72 37.71 41.93 6.06
CA GLN A 72 37.12 42.72 7.15
C GLN A 72 35.73 42.19 7.53
N ARG A 73 34.94 41.80 6.52
CA ARG A 73 33.64 41.16 6.71
C ARG A 73 33.76 39.82 7.42
N GLU A 74 34.75 39.01 7.04
CA GLU A 74 35.02 37.73 7.71
C GLU A 74 35.43 37.91 9.16
N ARG A 75 36.34 38.84 9.46
CA ARG A 75 36.75 39.17 10.84
C ARG A 75 35.57 39.63 11.68
N ARG A 76 34.71 40.51 11.16
CA ARG A 76 33.50 40.96 11.87
C ARG A 76 32.52 39.81 12.10
N LEU A 77 32.27 38.97 11.09
CA LEU A 77 31.38 37.81 11.23
C LEU A 77 31.95 36.77 12.19
N GLN A 78 33.26 36.56 12.20
CA GLN A 78 33.94 35.69 13.15
C GLN A 78 33.75 36.19 14.58
N TYR A 79 34.05 37.48 14.82
CA TYR A 79 33.80 38.11 16.12
C TYR A 79 32.34 37.97 16.57
N GLN A 80 31.38 38.19 15.66
CA GLN A 80 29.96 37.99 15.96
C GLN A 80 29.65 36.53 16.30
N ARG A 81 30.16 35.54 15.55
CA ARG A 81 29.96 34.12 15.83
C ARG A 81 30.51 33.74 17.21
N GLU A 82 31.72 34.19 17.53
CA GLU A 82 32.37 33.94 18.83
C GLU A 82 31.59 34.57 19.99
N TRP A 83 31.15 35.83 19.82
CA TRP A 83 30.30 36.49 20.80
C TRP A 83 28.97 35.75 20.99
N TYR A 84 28.29 35.35 19.92
CA TYR A 84 27.04 34.58 19.99
C TYR A 84 27.25 33.20 20.64
N GLN A 85 28.38 32.53 20.38
CA GLN A 85 28.73 31.28 21.03
C GLN A 85 28.94 31.48 22.53
N ARG A 86 29.66 32.53 22.94
CA ARG A 86 29.89 32.88 24.35
C ARG A 86 28.58 33.20 25.08
N VAL A 87 27.68 33.94 24.44
CA VAL A 87 26.35 34.24 25.01
C VAL A 87 25.49 32.98 25.14
N LYS A 88 25.59 32.04 24.19
CA LYS A 88 24.87 30.75 24.27
C LYS A 88 25.47 29.78 25.28
N SER A 89 26.79 29.77 25.47
CA SER A 89 27.45 28.87 26.42
C SER A 89 27.21 29.30 27.88
N THR A 90 27.02 30.59 28.12
CA THR A 90 26.68 31.18 29.43
C THR A 90 25.17 31.33 29.67
N GLU A 91 24.34 30.80 28.76
CA GLU A 91 22.89 30.92 28.82
C GLU A 91 22.31 30.03 29.93
N THR A 92 21.49 30.62 30.81
CA THR A 92 20.75 29.83 31.81
C THR A 92 19.70 28.93 31.16
N PRO A 93 19.33 27.78 31.76
CA PRO A 93 18.30 26.90 31.21
C PRO A 93 16.97 27.60 30.93
N GLU A 94 16.57 28.55 31.79
CA GLU A 94 15.35 29.34 31.62
C GLU A 94 15.43 30.29 30.43
N ARG A 95 16.54 31.02 30.29
CA ARG A 95 16.78 31.90 29.15
C ARG A 95 16.82 31.11 27.84
N ARG A 96 17.45 29.94 27.86
CA ARG A 96 17.45 28.98 26.74
C ARG A 96 16.04 28.52 26.37
N LYS A 97 15.22 28.14 27.36
CA LYS A 97 13.81 27.78 27.14
C LYS A 97 13.03 28.92 26.50
N ARG A 98 13.14 30.15 27.04
CA ARG A 98 12.47 31.33 26.48
C ARG A 98 12.91 31.61 25.04
N ARG A 99 14.21 31.55 24.75
CA ARG A 99 14.74 31.74 23.39
C ARG A 99 14.23 30.69 22.40
N LEU A 100 14.22 29.41 22.80
CA LEU A 100 13.70 28.32 21.98
C LEU A 100 12.18 28.45 21.76
N GLU A 101 11.43 28.87 22.77
CA GLU A 101 9.99 29.10 22.64
C GLU A 101 9.69 30.26 21.69
N CYS A 102 10.40 31.39 21.82
CA CYS A 102 10.30 32.49 20.87
C CYS A 102 10.61 32.04 19.43
N ALA A 103 11.64 31.21 19.25
CA ALA A 103 11.98 30.65 17.93
C ALA A 103 10.85 29.75 17.39
N ARG A 104 10.27 28.89 18.24
CA ARG A 104 9.15 28.01 17.88
C ARG A 104 7.91 28.80 17.46
N VAL A 105 7.57 29.86 18.21
CA VAL A 105 6.43 30.75 17.89
C VAL A 105 6.66 31.45 16.55
N ARG A 106 7.87 32.00 16.33
CA ARG A 106 8.22 32.63 15.06
C ARG A 106 8.12 31.65 13.90
N GLU A 107 8.67 30.45 14.05
CA GLU A 107 8.61 29.41 13.01
C GLU A 107 7.18 28.99 12.71
N LYS A 108 6.33 28.82 13.73
CA LYS A 108 4.91 28.52 13.55
C LYS A 108 4.19 29.63 12.76
N ARG A 109 4.49 30.91 13.05
CA ARG A 109 3.93 32.04 12.32
C ARG A 109 4.37 32.03 10.85
N VAL A 110 5.66 31.82 10.59
CA VAL A 110 6.18 31.70 9.21
C VAL A 110 5.51 30.55 8.47
N ARG A 111 5.44 29.34 9.06
CA ARG A 111 4.80 28.18 8.45
C ARG A 111 3.30 28.37 8.19
N ALA A 112 2.61 29.13 9.03
CA ALA A 112 1.19 29.44 8.85
C ALA A 112 0.95 30.44 7.69
N ALA A 113 1.91 31.33 7.45
CA ALA A 113 1.87 32.31 6.36
C ALA A 113 2.46 31.79 5.03
N GLU A 114 3.07 30.60 5.01
CA GLU A 114 3.63 29.97 3.80
C GLU A 114 2.57 29.81 2.71
N THR A 115 2.90 30.28 1.51
CA THR A 115 2.12 29.97 0.31
C THR A 115 2.25 28.47 -0.03
N PRO A 116 1.32 27.89 -0.83
CA PRO A 116 1.43 26.50 -1.27
C PRO A 116 2.74 26.18 -1.99
N GLU A 117 3.26 27.11 -2.81
CA GLU A 117 4.53 26.95 -3.52
C GLU A 117 5.74 26.96 -2.60
N GLU A 118 5.79 27.90 -1.65
CA GLU A 118 6.86 27.96 -0.64
C GLU A 118 6.86 26.71 0.24
N ARG A 119 5.67 26.24 0.63
CA ARG A 119 5.51 25.00 1.37
C ARG A 119 6.02 23.82 0.58
N GLU A 120 5.71 23.74 -0.70
CA GLU A 120 6.19 22.67 -1.57
C GLU A 120 7.71 22.71 -1.70
N LYS A 121 8.30 23.87 -2.00
CA LYS A 121 9.75 24.07 -2.08
C LYS A 121 10.44 23.64 -0.78
N ARG A 122 9.89 24.04 0.39
CA ARG A 122 10.40 23.59 1.70
C ARG A 122 10.31 22.08 1.86
N GLN A 123 9.16 21.47 1.55
CA GLN A 123 9.00 20.02 1.67
C GLN A 123 9.91 19.24 0.72
N GLN A 124 10.12 19.74 -0.50
CA GLN A 124 11.07 19.17 -1.45
C GLN A 124 12.49 19.24 -0.89
N GLN A 125 12.89 20.40 -0.35
CA GLN A 125 14.19 20.56 0.29
C GLN A 125 14.35 19.64 1.52
N ASP A 126 13.31 19.49 2.34
CA ASP A 126 13.31 18.58 3.50
C ASP A 126 13.51 17.12 3.06
N ARG A 127 12.85 16.69 1.98
CA ARG A 127 13.01 15.36 1.39
C ARG A 127 14.44 15.16 0.86
N LEU A 128 15.00 16.16 0.18
CA LEU A 128 16.37 16.12 -0.34
C LEU A 128 17.40 16.04 0.79
N ASN A 129 17.28 16.90 1.80
CA ASN A 129 18.15 16.90 2.98
C ASN A 129 18.09 15.55 3.69
N LYS A 130 16.88 15.00 3.90
CA LYS A 130 16.71 13.68 4.51
C LYS A 130 17.36 12.57 3.69
N ARG A 131 17.24 12.61 2.36
CA ARG A 131 17.89 11.65 1.46
C ARG A 131 19.41 11.75 1.57
N GLN A 132 19.97 12.97 1.56
CA GLN A 132 21.41 13.19 1.70
C GLN A 132 21.95 12.69 3.05
N VAL A 133 21.22 12.93 4.14
CA VAL A 133 21.57 12.39 5.46
C VAL A 133 21.60 10.86 5.40
N ILE A 134 20.55 10.22 4.86
CA ILE A 134 20.48 8.76 4.75
C ILE A 134 21.61 8.19 3.87
N GLN A 135 22.01 8.89 2.81
CA GLN A 135 23.10 8.46 1.93
C GLN A 135 24.47 8.54 2.60
N ARG A 136 24.65 9.47 3.55
CA ARG A 136 25.90 9.66 4.30
C ARG A 136 25.94 8.87 5.61
N GLU A 137 24.87 8.16 5.96
CA GLU A 137 24.79 7.35 7.19
C GLU A 137 25.89 6.28 7.19
N THR A 138 26.58 6.16 8.32
CA THR A 138 27.43 5.00 8.59
C THR A 138 26.58 3.73 8.79
N PRO A 139 27.15 2.51 8.60
CA PRO A 139 26.42 1.27 8.85
C PRO A 139 25.80 1.20 10.26
N GLU A 140 26.50 1.69 11.29
CA GLU A 140 25.97 1.73 12.66
C GLU A 140 24.78 2.69 12.83
N GLU A 141 24.86 3.89 12.25
CA GLU A 141 23.75 4.84 12.30
C GLU A 141 22.52 4.31 11.55
N ARG A 142 22.74 3.64 10.41
CA ARG A 142 21.70 2.96 9.66
C ARG A 142 21.02 1.90 10.51
N GLU A 143 21.78 1.04 11.18
CA GLU A 143 21.21 0.02 12.07
C GLU A 143 20.46 0.65 13.24
N ARG A 144 21.02 1.67 13.91
CA ARG A 144 20.32 2.42 14.97
C ARG A 144 18.99 3.00 14.47
N ARG A 145 18.96 3.57 13.25
CA ARG A 145 17.73 4.12 12.66
C ARG A 145 16.72 3.03 12.31
N LEU A 146 17.15 1.91 11.74
CA LEU A 146 16.27 0.78 11.41
C LEU A 146 15.71 0.14 12.67
N GLU A 147 16.53 0.00 13.71
CA GLU A 147 16.11 -0.56 14.99
C GLU A 147 15.07 0.33 15.65
N ARG A 148 15.29 1.65 15.71
CA ARG A 148 14.26 2.61 16.16
C ARG A 148 12.96 2.45 15.38
N LYS A 149 13.01 2.27 14.05
CA LYS A 149 11.80 2.04 13.23
C LYS A 149 11.11 0.72 13.57
N ARG A 150 11.85 -0.36 13.82
CA ARG A 150 11.30 -1.67 14.22
C ARG A 150 10.61 -1.54 15.57
N VAL A 151 11.27 -0.94 16.57
CA VAL A 151 10.71 -0.70 17.91
C VAL A 151 9.42 0.13 17.83
N VAL A 152 9.44 1.26 17.13
CA VAL A 152 8.25 2.11 16.98
C VAL A 152 7.11 1.37 16.28
N SER A 153 7.42 0.59 15.23
CA SER A 153 6.40 -0.20 14.52
C SER A 153 5.84 -1.32 15.38
N LYS A 154 6.66 -1.94 16.23
CA LYS A 154 6.25 -2.98 17.16
C LYS A 154 5.33 -2.39 18.23
N LEU A 155 5.74 -1.30 18.86
CA LEU A 155 4.95 -0.60 19.87
C LEU A 155 3.59 -0.17 19.29
N ALA A 156 3.56 0.39 18.09
CA ALA A 156 2.32 0.77 17.41
C ALA A 156 1.38 -0.42 17.13
N ARG A 157 1.90 -1.65 17.00
CA ARG A 157 1.09 -2.87 16.88
C ARG A 157 0.65 -3.42 18.23
N GLU A 158 1.43 -3.19 19.28
CA GLU A 158 1.09 -3.63 20.64
C GLU A 158 0.00 -2.74 21.25
N THR A 159 -0.01 -1.46 20.91
CA THR A 159 -1.00 -0.47 21.37
C THR A 159 -2.17 -0.27 20.41
N GLU A 160 -2.27 -1.06 19.33
CA GLU A 160 -3.36 -0.93 18.36
C GLU A 160 -4.70 -1.34 18.98
N THR A 161 -5.75 -0.56 18.72
CA THR A 161 -7.12 -1.00 19.06
C THR A 161 -7.57 -2.11 18.10
N THR A 162 -8.60 -2.86 18.48
CA THR A 162 -9.20 -3.90 17.62
C THR A 162 -9.61 -3.35 16.26
N GLU A 163 -10.28 -2.19 16.22
CA GLU A 163 -10.66 -1.53 14.96
C GLU A 163 -9.45 -1.13 14.12
N GLN A 164 -8.40 -0.57 14.73
CA GLN A 164 -7.18 -0.19 14.03
C GLN A 164 -6.48 -1.42 13.42
N ARG A 165 -6.46 -2.54 14.17
CA ARG A 165 -5.95 -3.82 13.71
C ARG A 165 -6.74 -4.34 12.52
N GLU A 166 -8.07 -4.30 12.59
CA GLU A 166 -8.94 -4.72 11.49
C GLU A 166 -8.72 -3.89 10.24
N ARG A 167 -8.73 -2.55 10.35
CA ARG A 167 -8.42 -1.64 9.23
C ARG A 167 -7.04 -1.90 8.64
N ARG A 168 -6.04 -2.23 9.46
CA ARG A 168 -4.69 -2.60 8.99
C ARG A 168 -4.71 -3.92 8.22
N LEU A 169 -5.37 -4.95 8.76
CA LEU A 169 -5.49 -6.27 8.11
C LEU A 169 -6.31 -6.19 6.82
N GLU A 170 -7.38 -5.41 6.81
CA GLU A 170 -8.18 -5.13 5.62
C GLU A 170 -7.35 -4.47 4.54
N ARG A 171 -6.60 -3.39 4.86
CA ARG A 171 -5.67 -2.77 3.92
C ARG A 171 -4.63 -3.75 3.38
N MET A 172 -4.10 -4.63 4.23
CA MET A 172 -3.16 -5.67 3.79
C MET A 172 -3.81 -6.68 2.83
N ARG A 173 -5.04 -7.12 3.12
CA ARG A 173 -5.80 -8.03 2.25
C ARG A 173 -6.12 -7.38 0.91
N ALA A 174 -6.59 -6.13 0.92
CA ALA A 174 -6.89 -5.36 -0.28
C ALA A 174 -5.65 -5.17 -1.15
N TRP A 175 -4.51 -4.81 -0.54
CA TRP A 175 -3.25 -4.71 -1.26
C TRP A 175 -2.84 -6.05 -1.89
N TYR A 176 -2.92 -7.15 -1.15
CA TYR A 176 -2.55 -8.47 -1.65
C TYR A 176 -3.46 -8.96 -2.79
N ASN A 177 -4.76 -8.67 -2.71
CA ASN A 177 -5.71 -8.97 -3.77
C ASN A 177 -5.40 -8.13 -5.02
N ARG A 178 -5.16 -6.83 -4.86
CA ARG A 178 -4.78 -5.95 -5.97
C ARG A 178 -3.53 -6.46 -6.69
N VAL A 179 -2.49 -6.85 -5.93
CA VAL A 179 -1.27 -7.43 -6.51
C VAL A 179 -1.56 -8.69 -7.32
N LYS A 180 -2.46 -9.56 -6.85
CA LYS A 180 -2.88 -10.77 -7.57
C LYS A 180 -3.71 -10.48 -8.82
N GLU A 181 -4.56 -9.46 -8.78
CA GLU A 181 -5.40 -9.07 -9.91
C GLU A 181 -4.57 -8.49 -11.05
N THR A 182 -3.51 -7.75 -10.72
CA THR A 182 -2.57 -7.18 -11.69
C THR A 182 -1.41 -8.12 -12.03
N GLU A 183 -1.40 -9.35 -11.50
CA GLU A 183 -0.33 -10.32 -11.68
C GLU A 183 -0.33 -10.84 -13.12
N THR A 184 0.84 -10.78 -13.78
CA THR A 184 1.02 -11.42 -15.09
C THR A 184 1.04 -12.95 -14.97
N SER A 185 0.82 -13.66 -16.09
CA SER A 185 0.85 -15.13 -16.07
C SER A 185 2.18 -15.69 -15.58
N GLU A 186 3.31 -15.06 -15.95
CA GLU A 186 4.64 -15.48 -15.50
C GLU A 186 4.86 -15.26 -14.01
N GLU A 187 4.46 -14.11 -13.48
CA GLU A 187 4.53 -13.81 -12.04
C GLU A 187 3.68 -14.79 -11.24
N ARG A 188 2.49 -15.11 -11.74
CA ARG A 188 1.60 -16.11 -11.17
C ARG A 188 2.26 -17.49 -11.10
N GLU A 189 2.88 -17.94 -12.19
CA GLU A 189 3.59 -19.22 -12.21
C GLU A 189 4.78 -19.20 -11.25
N ARG A 190 5.61 -18.15 -11.23
CA ARG A 190 6.71 -18.01 -10.25
C ARG A 190 6.21 -18.06 -8.80
N ARG A 191 5.08 -17.39 -8.49
CA ARG A 191 4.47 -17.41 -7.16
C ARG A 191 3.95 -18.80 -6.80
N LEU A 192 3.30 -19.50 -7.73
CA LEU A 192 2.80 -20.86 -7.52
C LEU A 192 3.93 -21.87 -7.38
N GLU A 193 4.98 -21.77 -8.19
CA GLU A 193 6.18 -22.59 -8.08
C GLU A 193 6.87 -22.39 -6.72
N SER A 194 7.05 -21.13 -6.31
CA SER A 194 7.60 -20.80 -5.00
C SER A 194 6.75 -21.38 -3.86
N ALA A 195 5.41 -21.37 -4.00
CA ALA A 195 4.50 -21.97 -3.03
C ALA A 195 4.61 -23.50 -3.01
N ARG A 196 4.66 -24.16 -4.16
CA ARG A 196 4.88 -25.61 -4.29
C ARG A 196 6.22 -26.03 -3.69
N LEU A 197 7.29 -25.27 -3.90
CA LEU A 197 8.61 -25.54 -3.34
C LEU A 197 8.61 -25.41 -1.81
N ARG A 198 7.98 -24.37 -1.26
CA ARG A 198 7.80 -24.23 0.19
C ARG A 198 7.01 -25.38 0.77
N GLU A 199 5.92 -25.79 0.13
CA GLU A 199 5.15 -26.95 0.59
C GLU A 199 5.98 -28.23 0.53
N LYS A 200 6.69 -28.50 -0.57
CA LYS A 200 7.58 -29.66 -0.70
C LYS A 200 8.63 -29.70 0.42
N ARG A 201 9.27 -28.56 0.71
CA ARG A 201 10.22 -28.45 1.83
C ARG A 201 9.55 -28.71 3.18
N ALA A 202 8.37 -28.14 3.40
CA ALA A 202 7.61 -28.37 4.63
C ALA A 202 7.20 -29.84 4.79
N ARG A 203 6.83 -30.55 3.71
CA ARG A 203 6.54 -31.99 3.74
C ARG A 203 7.79 -32.83 4.01
N ALA A 204 8.94 -32.45 3.44
CA ALA A 204 10.19 -33.17 3.65
C ALA A 204 10.72 -33.01 5.09
N ALA A 205 10.46 -31.87 5.72
CA ALA A 205 10.81 -31.61 7.12
C ALA A 205 9.74 -32.10 8.13
N GLU A 206 8.68 -32.74 7.66
CA GLU A 206 7.57 -33.19 8.50
C GLU A 206 8.01 -34.39 9.36
N THR A 207 7.75 -34.31 10.66
CA THR A 207 7.93 -35.47 11.57
C THR A 207 6.83 -36.51 11.34
N SER A 208 7.07 -37.76 11.75
CA SER A 208 6.07 -38.84 11.66
C SER A 208 4.73 -38.46 12.31
N GLU A 209 4.75 -37.83 13.49
CA GLU A 209 3.52 -37.38 14.15
C GLU A 209 2.79 -36.27 13.39
N GLN A 210 3.53 -35.32 12.80
CA GLN A 210 2.93 -34.25 12.00
C GLN A 210 2.29 -34.84 10.74
N TYR A 211 2.96 -35.80 10.11
CA TYR A 211 2.46 -36.56 8.97
C TYR A 211 1.15 -37.28 9.31
N GLU A 212 1.10 -38.01 10.42
CA GLU A 212 -0.11 -38.71 10.86
C GLU A 212 -1.24 -37.74 11.21
N ARG A 213 -0.94 -36.66 11.95
CA ARG A 213 -1.94 -35.60 12.22
C ARG A 213 -2.50 -35.00 10.94
N ARG A 214 -1.67 -34.79 9.93
CA ARG A 214 -2.11 -34.28 8.62
C ARG A 214 -2.95 -35.31 7.87
N LEU A 215 -2.55 -36.58 7.87
CA LEU A 215 -3.31 -37.67 7.24
C LEU A 215 -4.68 -37.83 7.91
N GLU A 216 -4.73 -37.75 9.23
CA GLU A 216 -5.96 -37.83 10.00
C GLU A 216 -6.90 -36.66 9.69
N ARG A 217 -6.37 -35.43 9.62
CA ARG A 217 -7.16 -34.28 9.13
C ARG A 217 -7.75 -34.54 7.74
N TYR A 218 -6.97 -35.10 6.81
CA TYR A 218 -7.48 -35.43 5.48
C TYR A 218 -8.58 -36.51 5.53
N ARG A 219 -8.43 -37.54 6.37
CA ARG A 219 -9.46 -38.58 6.55
C ARG A 219 -10.76 -37.99 7.09
N VAL A 220 -10.69 -37.17 8.13
CA VAL A 220 -11.86 -36.50 8.74
C VAL A 220 -12.57 -35.62 7.73
N VAL A 221 -11.84 -34.76 7.01
CA VAL A 221 -12.43 -33.87 6.00
C VAL A 221 -13.09 -34.66 4.88
N ASN A 222 -12.43 -35.71 4.37
CA ASN A 222 -13.00 -36.54 3.32
C ASN A 222 -14.23 -37.32 3.81
N LYS A 223 -14.22 -37.84 5.05
CA LYS A 223 -15.36 -38.54 5.64
C LYS A 223 -16.57 -37.60 5.73
N ARG A 224 -16.39 -36.41 6.29
CA ARG A 224 -17.45 -35.39 6.37
C ARG A 224 -17.99 -35.03 4.99
N ALA A 225 -17.10 -34.81 4.02
CA ALA A 225 -17.50 -34.51 2.65
C ALA A 225 -18.30 -35.64 1.98
N ARG A 226 -18.09 -36.90 2.39
CA ARG A 226 -18.85 -38.08 1.92
C ARG A 226 -20.20 -38.20 2.62
N GLU A 227 -20.26 -37.91 3.92
CA GLU A 227 -21.49 -37.93 4.71
C GLU A 227 -22.50 -36.89 4.22
N THR A 228 -22.03 -35.71 3.82
CA THR A 228 -22.88 -34.62 3.30
C THR A 228 -23.00 -34.62 1.76
N GLU A 229 -22.60 -35.70 1.08
CA GLU A 229 -22.59 -35.78 -0.38
C GLU A 229 -24.01 -35.99 -0.93
N THR A 230 -24.52 -35.06 -1.73
CA THR A 230 -25.80 -35.24 -2.44
C THR A 230 -25.73 -36.43 -3.41
N PRO A 231 -26.84 -37.15 -3.69
CA PRO A 231 -26.86 -38.28 -4.63
C PRO A 231 -26.21 -37.98 -5.99
N LYS A 232 -26.54 -36.85 -6.61
CA LYS A 232 -25.95 -36.41 -7.90
C LYS A 232 -24.42 -36.27 -7.83
N ARG A 233 -23.88 -35.63 -6.78
CA ARG A 233 -22.42 -35.51 -6.58
C ARG A 233 -21.76 -36.87 -6.37
N ARG A 234 -22.43 -37.78 -5.63
CA ARG A 234 -21.96 -39.15 -5.42
C ARG A 234 -21.86 -39.91 -6.74
N GLU A 235 -22.86 -39.81 -7.61
CA GLU A 235 -22.85 -40.43 -8.93
C GLU A 235 -21.74 -39.88 -9.82
N CYS A 236 -21.63 -38.55 -9.96
CA CYS A 236 -20.56 -37.93 -10.75
C CYS A 236 -19.16 -38.37 -10.28
N ARG A 237 -18.96 -38.51 -8.97
CA ARG A 237 -17.71 -39.01 -8.42
C ARG A 237 -17.48 -40.48 -8.77
N LEU A 238 -18.48 -41.34 -8.58
CA LEU A 238 -18.37 -42.78 -8.88
C LEU A 238 -18.12 -43.01 -10.37
N GLU A 239 -18.77 -42.23 -11.23
CA GLU A 239 -18.53 -42.23 -12.67
C GLU A 239 -17.09 -41.82 -13.00
N ARG A 240 -16.61 -40.70 -12.43
CA ARG A 240 -15.21 -40.28 -12.61
C ARG A 240 -14.22 -41.33 -12.12
N MET A 241 -14.53 -42.02 -11.03
CA MET A 241 -13.74 -43.13 -10.51
C MET A 241 -13.73 -44.33 -11.47
N ARG A 242 -14.90 -44.71 -12.03
CA ARG A 242 -15.01 -45.78 -13.04
C ARG A 242 -14.20 -45.44 -14.28
N LEU A 243 -14.30 -44.21 -14.79
CA LEU A 243 -13.55 -43.74 -15.96
C LEU A 243 -12.04 -43.76 -15.70
N ARG A 244 -11.60 -43.28 -14.53
CA ARG A 244 -10.18 -43.34 -14.14
C ARG A 244 -9.68 -44.78 -14.07
N ASN A 245 -10.45 -45.69 -13.49
CA ASN A 245 -10.09 -47.10 -13.41
C ASN A 245 -10.05 -47.77 -14.79
N LYS A 246 -10.96 -47.41 -15.70
CA LYS A 246 -10.95 -47.88 -17.09
C LYS A 246 -9.68 -47.44 -17.80
N ARG A 247 -9.36 -46.13 -17.77
CA ARG A 247 -8.13 -45.60 -18.36
C ARG A 247 -6.87 -46.24 -17.78
N ALA A 248 -6.83 -46.43 -16.45
CA ALA A 248 -5.70 -47.07 -15.80
C ALA A 248 -5.49 -48.53 -16.25
N ARG A 249 -6.58 -49.25 -16.59
CA ARG A 249 -6.50 -50.61 -17.16
C ARG A 249 -6.08 -50.60 -18.63
N GLU A 250 -6.49 -49.60 -19.40
CA GLU A 250 -6.10 -49.46 -20.81
C GLU A 250 -4.61 -49.16 -20.95
N THR A 251 -4.04 -48.40 -20.00
CA THR A 251 -2.61 -48.03 -19.99
C THR A 251 -1.74 -48.98 -19.15
N GLU A 252 -2.28 -50.10 -18.66
CA GLU A 252 -1.51 -51.01 -17.80
C GLU A 252 -0.46 -51.76 -18.62
N THR A 253 0.76 -51.88 -18.10
CA THR A 253 1.76 -52.75 -18.73
C THR A 253 1.42 -54.23 -18.47
N PRO A 254 1.88 -55.18 -19.32
CA PRO A 254 1.62 -56.60 -19.08
C PRO A 254 2.01 -57.09 -17.68
N LYS A 255 3.16 -56.64 -17.17
CA LYS A 255 3.62 -56.95 -15.81
C LYS A 255 2.68 -56.41 -14.72
N GLN A 256 2.17 -55.18 -14.89
CA GLN A 256 1.18 -54.60 -13.97
C GLN A 256 -0.15 -55.36 -14.02
N ARG A 257 -0.59 -55.76 -15.21
CA ARG A 257 -1.79 -56.59 -15.42
C ARG A 257 -1.67 -57.92 -14.68
N GLU A 258 -0.57 -58.63 -14.85
CA GLU A 258 -0.33 -59.92 -14.21
C GLU A 258 -0.32 -59.78 -12.68
N SER A 259 0.44 -58.82 -12.15
CA SER A 259 0.49 -58.56 -10.70
C SER A 259 -0.90 -58.25 -10.12
N ARG A 260 -1.71 -57.46 -10.84
CA ARG A 260 -3.10 -57.16 -10.46
C ARG A 260 -3.97 -58.42 -10.47
N LEU A 261 -3.88 -59.23 -11.51
CA LEU A 261 -4.66 -60.47 -11.63
C LEU A 261 -4.25 -61.51 -10.58
N GLU A 262 -2.96 -61.63 -10.29
CA GLU A 262 -2.43 -62.48 -9.23
C GLU A 262 -2.93 -62.04 -7.86
N SER A 263 -2.85 -60.73 -7.56
CA SER A 263 -3.40 -60.15 -6.34
C SER A 263 -4.89 -60.45 -6.19
N MET A 264 -5.64 -60.38 -7.30
CA MET A 264 -7.07 -60.73 -7.33
C MET A 264 -7.31 -62.23 -7.09
N ARG A 265 -6.51 -63.11 -7.70
CA ARG A 265 -6.57 -64.57 -7.49
C ARG A 265 -6.30 -64.92 -6.03
N LEU A 266 -5.26 -64.36 -5.42
CA LEU A 266 -4.91 -64.58 -4.03
C LEU A 266 -6.01 -64.10 -3.08
N ARG A 267 -6.58 -62.92 -3.33
CA ARG A 267 -7.70 -62.40 -2.56
C ARG A 267 -8.91 -63.34 -2.64
N ASN A 268 -9.27 -63.78 -3.83
CA ASN A 268 -10.41 -64.68 -4.04
C ASN A 268 -10.18 -66.03 -3.36
N LYS A 269 -8.94 -66.56 -3.37
CA LYS A 269 -8.58 -67.78 -2.64
C LYS A 269 -8.80 -67.61 -1.14
N ARG A 270 -8.31 -66.53 -0.54
CA ARG A 270 -8.50 -66.23 0.89
C ARG A 270 -9.99 -66.13 1.26
N VAL A 271 -10.79 -65.46 0.43
CA VAL A 271 -12.25 -65.36 0.66
C VAL A 271 -12.89 -66.74 0.70
N ARG A 272 -12.59 -67.60 -0.29
CA ARG A 272 -13.12 -68.97 -0.31
C ARG A 272 -12.68 -69.79 0.91
N GLU A 273 -11.43 -69.67 1.34
CA GLU A 273 -10.91 -70.35 2.53
C GLU A 273 -11.65 -69.88 3.80
N THR A 274 -11.91 -68.58 3.92
CA THR A 274 -12.69 -68.04 5.05
C THR A 274 -14.14 -68.53 5.03
N GLU A 275 -14.79 -68.56 3.88
CA GLU A 275 -16.16 -69.07 3.71
C GLU A 275 -16.24 -70.55 4.08
N GLN A 276 -15.29 -71.36 3.61
CA GLN A 276 -15.19 -72.77 3.96
C GLN A 276 -14.90 -72.99 5.45
N GLY A 277 -14.05 -72.17 6.06
CA GLY A 277 -13.78 -72.19 7.49
C GLY A 277 -15.04 -71.90 8.31
N MET A 278 -15.80 -70.87 7.93
CA MET A 278 -17.06 -70.51 8.58
C MET A 278 -18.12 -71.61 8.41
N ALA A 279 -18.25 -72.20 7.22
CA ALA A 279 -19.17 -73.31 6.97
C ALA A 279 -18.82 -74.57 7.80
N ARG A 280 -17.52 -74.87 7.96
CA ARG A 280 -17.05 -75.97 8.83
C ARG A 280 -17.37 -75.72 10.30
N LEU A 281 -17.17 -74.49 10.78
CA LEU A 281 -17.53 -74.09 12.15
C LEU A 281 -19.05 -74.22 12.39
N GLU A 282 -19.86 -73.76 11.44
CA GLU A 282 -21.31 -73.86 11.52
C GLU A 282 -21.78 -75.32 11.55
N LYS A 283 -21.20 -76.18 10.71
CA LYS A 283 -21.47 -77.63 10.72
C LYS A 283 -21.11 -78.28 12.07
N ARG A 284 -19.97 -77.92 12.68
CA ARG A 284 -19.59 -78.39 14.02
C ARG A 284 -20.56 -77.92 15.09
N ARG A 285 -21.04 -76.67 15.04
CA ARG A 285 -22.05 -76.14 15.98
C ARG A 285 -23.36 -76.92 15.88
N LYS A 286 -23.86 -77.18 14.67
CA LYS A 286 -25.09 -77.96 14.43
C LYS A 286 -24.97 -79.40 14.95
N LEU A 287 -23.86 -80.08 14.65
CA LEU A 287 -23.60 -81.44 15.17
C LEU A 287 -23.47 -81.47 16.69
N GLY A 288 -22.83 -80.48 17.30
CA GLY A 288 -22.74 -80.34 18.76
C GLY A 288 -24.11 -80.14 19.41
N ALA A 289 -24.98 -79.33 18.81
CA ALA A 289 -26.35 -79.14 19.27
C ALA A 289 -27.18 -80.44 19.18
N GLN A 290 -27.08 -81.17 18.07
CA GLN A 290 -27.77 -82.46 17.90
C GLN A 290 -27.30 -83.51 18.93
N LYS A 291 -25.98 -83.57 19.21
CA LYS A 291 -25.44 -84.47 20.23
C LYS A 291 -25.94 -84.11 21.64
N LYS A 292 -26.04 -82.82 21.98
CA LYS A 292 -26.62 -82.36 23.25
C LYS A 292 -28.09 -82.74 23.38
N VAL A 293 -28.89 -82.51 22.33
CA VAL A 293 -30.30 -82.91 22.30
C VAL A 293 -30.45 -84.43 22.45
N LYS A 294 -29.64 -85.23 21.76
CA LYS A 294 -29.67 -86.69 21.90
C LYS A 294 -29.29 -87.16 23.32
N TYR A 295 -28.33 -86.52 23.97
CA TYR A 295 -27.95 -86.82 25.36
C TYR A 295 -29.05 -86.48 26.37
N LEU A 296 -29.87 -85.47 26.10
CA LEU A 296 -31.01 -85.05 26.93
C LEU A 296 -32.29 -85.89 26.72
N ILE A 297 -32.33 -86.73 25.68
CA ILE A 297 -33.47 -87.62 25.38
C ILE A 297 -33.22 -89.04 25.93
N ILE A 298 -31.96 -89.41 26.12
CA ILE A 298 -31.54 -90.77 26.54
C ILE A 298 -31.31 -90.85 28.07
N ASN A 299 -31.13 -89.71 28.75
CA ASN A 299 -31.10 -89.62 30.22
C ASN A 299 -32.34 -88.86 30.70
#